data_AF-A0A8K0P5I4-F1
#
_entry.id   AF-A0A8K0P5I4-F1
#
_cell.length_a   1.000
_cell.length_b   1.000
_cell.length_c   1.000
_cell.angle_alpha   90.00
_cell.angle_beta   90.00
_cell.angle_gamma   90.00
#
_symmetry.space_group_name_H-M   'P 1'
#
loop_
_entity.id
_entity.type
_entity.pdbx_description
1 polymer ?
#
loop_
_entity_poly.entity_id
_entity_poly.type
_entity_poly.pdbx_seq_one_letter_code
_entity_poly.pdbx_strand_id
1 'polypeptide(L)'
;MIERRRKGLFPVQPKPPQGFKDYLMNRCTYVLAGNATSRLSVPITPPPQSLSPPMKELFQEQEKERYRLRMQHVIEKEKLVLSVEQEILRVHGRAARALANQALPFSACTILKDEEVYNVITPEQEEKDRNARSRYNGRLFLSWLQDVDDKWEKIKLAVLLKEESMLLRHHNEAESLHAVQKMDWEWKLKELGLCEAKNKPVIDEHHVPMVHVSDDFDLLPA
;
A
#
# COMPACT_ATOMS: atom_id res chain seq x y z
N MET A 1 -37.32 18.29 -1.15
CA MET A 1 -36.05 19.02 -0.83
C MET A 1 -34.82 18.23 -1.27
N ILE A 2 -34.70 16.97 -0.85
CA ILE A 2 -33.71 15.99 -1.35
C ILE A 2 -33.67 15.95 -2.87
N GLU A 3 -34.83 15.88 -3.52
CA GLU A 3 -34.94 15.84 -4.98
C GLU A 3 -34.39 17.10 -5.68
N ARG A 4 -34.55 18.30 -5.07
CA ARG A 4 -34.00 19.56 -5.59
C ARG A 4 -32.48 19.63 -5.42
N ARG A 5 -31.95 19.08 -4.32
CA ARG A 5 -30.50 18.91 -4.11
C ARG A 5 -29.90 17.90 -5.10
N ARG A 6 -30.57 16.76 -5.31
CA ARG A 6 -30.19 15.73 -6.30
C ARG A 6 -30.16 16.29 -7.72
N LYS A 7 -31.17 17.06 -8.12
CA LYS A 7 -31.23 17.74 -9.42
C LYS A 7 -30.09 18.74 -9.66
N GLY A 8 -29.46 19.23 -8.58
CA GLY A 8 -28.30 20.13 -8.66
C GLY A 8 -26.94 19.44 -8.58
N LEU A 9 -26.90 18.12 -8.35
CA LEU A 9 -25.64 17.37 -8.37
C LEU A 9 -25.28 16.99 -9.81
N PHE A 10 -24.02 17.16 -10.16
CA PHE A 10 -23.50 16.75 -11.47
C PHE A 10 -22.12 16.08 -11.32
N PRO A 11 -21.70 15.29 -12.31
CA PRO A 11 -20.34 14.74 -12.34
C PRO A 11 -19.31 15.87 -12.37
N VAL A 12 -18.46 15.93 -11.35
CA VAL A 12 -17.32 16.85 -11.30
C VAL A 12 -16.06 16.07 -11.64
N GLN A 13 -15.37 16.46 -12.71
CA GLN A 13 -14.13 15.82 -13.15
C GLN A 13 -12.93 16.58 -12.56
N PRO A 14 -12.14 15.97 -11.66
CA PRO A 14 -10.91 16.58 -11.18
C PRO A 14 -9.85 16.59 -12.26
N LYS A 15 -8.96 17.60 -12.21
CA LYS A 15 -7.73 17.56 -13.02
C LYS A 15 -6.84 16.44 -12.48
N PRO A 16 -6.22 15.63 -13.35
CA PRO A 16 -5.31 14.57 -12.91
C PRO A 16 -4.10 15.19 -12.19
N PRO A 17 -3.64 14.58 -11.08
CA PRO A 17 -2.39 14.97 -10.44
C PRO A 17 -1.19 14.83 -11.39
N GLN A 18 -0.11 15.52 -11.08
CA GLN A 18 1.17 15.31 -11.76
C GLN A 18 1.63 13.85 -11.62
N GLY A 19 2.17 13.28 -12.70
CA GLY A 19 2.63 11.89 -12.72
C GLY A 19 1.50 10.85 -12.68
N PHE A 20 0.22 11.24 -12.77
CA PHE A 20 -0.90 10.30 -12.68
C PHE A 20 -0.81 9.10 -13.65
N LYS A 21 -0.20 9.28 -14.83
CA LYS A 21 0.00 8.19 -15.79
C LYS A 21 0.92 7.10 -15.26
N ASP A 22 1.88 7.48 -14.42
CA ASP A 22 2.91 6.61 -13.86
C ASP A 22 2.44 5.90 -12.59
N TYR A 23 1.29 6.31 -12.03
CA TYR A 23 0.74 5.72 -10.82
C TYR A 23 0.50 4.22 -11.01
N LEU A 24 0.83 3.44 -9.98
CA LEU A 24 0.66 2.01 -9.94
C LEU A 24 -0.80 1.61 -10.20
N MET A 25 -1.75 2.38 -9.64
CA MET A 25 -3.18 2.19 -9.87
C MET A 25 -3.63 2.46 -11.31
N ASN A 26 -2.91 3.30 -12.06
CA ASN A 26 -3.22 3.62 -13.45
C ASN A 26 -2.52 2.66 -14.42
N ARG A 27 -1.29 2.23 -14.10
CA ARG A 27 -0.54 1.23 -14.88
C ARG A 27 -1.02 -0.19 -14.68
N CYS A 28 -1.69 -0.46 -13.56
CA CYS A 28 -2.21 -1.80 -13.19
C CYS A 28 -1.12 -2.88 -13.18
N THR A 29 0.12 -2.52 -12.87
CA THR A 29 1.27 -3.45 -12.85
C THR A 29 1.50 -4.10 -11.49
N TYR A 30 0.66 -3.78 -10.50
CA TYR A 30 0.79 -4.31 -9.14
C TYR A 30 0.46 -5.80 -9.05
N VAL A 31 1.16 -6.49 -8.16
CA VAL A 31 1.03 -7.91 -7.86
C VAL A 31 -0.34 -8.28 -7.28
N LEU A 32 -1.03 -7.34 -6.60
CA LEU A 32 -2.36 -7.59 -6.02
C LEU A 32 -3.42 -8.03 -7.02
N ALA A 33 -3.28 -7.71 -8.32
CA ALA A 33 -4.27 -8.05 -9.34
C ALA A 33 -4.31 -9.54 -9.73
N GLY A 34 -3.49 -10.39 -9.09
CA GLY A 34 -3.42 -11.82 -9.44
C GLY A 34 -2.84 -12.08 -10.83
N ASN A 35 -2.21 -11.06 -11.44
CA ASN A 35 -1.56 -11.19 -12.72
C ASN A 35 -0.32 -12.10 -12.58
N ALA A 36 -0.26 -13.19 -13.35
CA ALA A 36 0.89 -14.09 -13.32
C ALA A 36 2.18 -13.39 -13.76
N THR A 37 2.09 -12.40 -14.65
CA THR A 37 3.22 -11.64 -15.16
C THR A 37 3.84 -10.73 -14.10
N SER A 38 3.04 -10.14 -13.21
CA SER A 38 3.58 -9.28 -12.14
C SER A 38 4.34 -10.06 -11.08
N ARG A 39 4.14 -11.38 -10.98
CA ARG A 39 4.93 -12.25 -10.09
C ARG A 39 6.33 -12.56 -10.63
N LEU A 40 6.55 -12.40 -11.93
CA LEU A 40 7.84 -12.66 -12.58
C LEU A 40 8.94 -11.67 -12.15
N SER A 41 8.56 -10.51 -11.60
CA SER A 41 9.52 -9.54 -11.04
C SER A 41 10.14 -10.01 -9.72
N VAL A 42 9.53 -11.00 -9.05
CA VAL A 42 10.06 -11.56 -7.81
C VAL A 42 10.96 -12.75 -8.15
N PRO A 43 12.28 -12.66 -7.93
CA PRO A 43 13.21 -13.71 -8.35
C PRO A 43 13.06 -14.97 -7.50
N ILE A 44 13.25 -16.12 -8.15
CA ILE A 44 13.45 -17.42 -7.52
C ILE A 44 14.89 -17.84 -7.79
N THR A 45 15.64 -18.10 -6.74
CA THR A 45 17.05 -18.52 -6.81
C THR A 45 17.12 -20.03 -7.02
N PRO A 46 17.78 -20.54 -8.07
CA PRO A 46 17.98 -21.98 -8.23
C PRO A 46 19.01 -22.51 -7.22
N PRO A 47 18.94 -23.81 -6.85
CA PRO A 47 19.93 -24.41 -5.97
C PRO A 47 21.31 -24.44 -6.64
N PRO A 48 22.40 -24.16 -5.90
CA PRO A 48 23.76 -24.34 -6.40
C PRO A 48 24.02 -25.75 -6.91
N GLN A 49 24.71 -25.86 -8.05
CA GLN A 49 24.94 -27.15 -8.72
C GLN A 49 25.83 -28.11 -7.91
N SER A 50 26.73 -27.54 -7.10
CA SER A 50 27.68 -28.23 -6.21
C SER A 50 27.01 -29.02 -5.08
N LEU A 51 25.73 -28.79 -4.80
CA LEU A 51 25.02 -29.44 -3.70
C LEU A 51 24.68 -30.90 -3.98
N SER A 52 24.77 -31.73 -2.94
CA SER A 52 24.27 -33.10 -2.96
C SER A 52 22.73 -33.11 -3.08
N PRO A 53 22.11 -34.21 -3.56
CA PRO A 53 20.66 -34.26 -3.75
C PRO A 53 19.84 -33.90 -2.49
N PRO A 54 20.17 -34.41 -1.28
CA PRO A 54 19.42 -34.04 -0.08
C PRO A 54 19.56 -32.55 0.31
N MET A 55 20.70 -31.94 0.01
CA MET A 55 20.91 -30.50 0.26
C MET A 55 20.18 -29.63 -0.78
N LYS A 56 20.03 -30.13 -2.02
CA LYS A 56 19.21 -29.46 -3.04
C LYS A 56 17.73 -29.44 -2.66
N GLU A 57 17.22 -30.54 -2.10
CA GLU A 57 15.84 -30.61 -1.60
C GLU A 57 15.60 -29.60 -0.48
N LEU A 58 16.49 -29.54 0.51
CA LEU A 58 16.40 -28.54 1.59
C LEU A 58 16.46 -27.11 1.04
N PHE A 59 17.39 -26.84 0.13
CA PHE A 59 17.51 -25.52 -0.50
C PHE A 59 16.20 -25.10 -1.17
N GLN A 60 15.58 -26.00 -1.94
CA GLN A 60 14.32 -25.74 -2.63
C GLN A 60 13.18 -25.46 -1.66
N GLU A 61 13.11 -26.18 -0.53
CA GLU A 61 12.09 -25.93 0.48
C GLU A 61 12.29 -24.57 1.15
N GLN A 62 13.52 -24.24 1.52
CA GLN A 62 13.86 -22.92 2.06
C GLN A 62 13.60 -21.79 1.05
N GLU A 63 13.82 -22.04 -0.24
CA GLU A 63 13.58 -21.09 -1.31
C GLU A 63 12.09 -20.77 -1.48
N LYS A 64 11.19 -21.74 -1.28
CA LYS A 64 9.74 -21.49 -1.27
C LYS A 64 9.36 -20.48 -0.20
N GLU A 65 9.91 -20.61 1.01
CA GLU A 65 9.65 -19.67 2.11
C GLU A 65 10.27 -18.28 1.84
N ARG A 66 11.51 -18.22 1.30
CA ARG A 66 12.11 -16.94 0.89
C ARG A 66 11.32 -16.24 -0.21
N TYR A 67 10.83 -17.00 -1.19
CA TYR A 67 9.95 -16.48 -2.24
C TYR A 67 8.62 -15.98 -1.67
N ARG A 68 7.99 -16.74 -0.76
CA ARG A 68 6.77 -16.32 -0.08
C ARG A 68 6.97 -15.01 0.69
N LEU A 69 8.09 -14.87 1.41
CA LEU A 69 8.43 -13.66 2.14
C LEU A 69 8.63 -12.45 1.21
N ARG A 70 9.44 -12.59 0.15
CA ARG A 70 9.63 -11.54 -0.87
C ARG A 70 8.30 -11.10 -1.49
N MET A 71 7.43 -12.06 -1.82
CA MET A 71 6.11 -11.78 -2.36
C MET A 71 5.25 -10.97 -1.38
N GLN A 72 5.27 -11.35 -0.09
CA GLN A 72 4.55 -10.62 0.95
C GLN A 72 5.08 -9.18 1.08
N HIS A 73 6.40 -8.99 1.10
CA HIS A 73 7.02 -7.66 1.19
C HIS A 73 6.63 -6.75 0.02
N VAL A 74 6.67 -7.26 -1.22
CA VAL A 74 6.24 -6.53 -2.42
C VAL A 74 4.76 -6.16 -2.33
N ILE A 75 3.90 -7.10 -1.96
CA ILE A 75 2.46 -6.89 -1.80
C ILE A 75 2.15 -5.80 -0.78
N GLU A 76 2.85 -5.79 0.36
CA GLU A 76 2.64 -4.80 1.41
C GLU A 76 3.10 -3.40 0.96
N LYS A 77 4.26 -3.31 0.30
CA LYS A 77 4.74 -2.07 -0.31
C LYS A 77 3.75 -1.51 -1.31
N GLU A 78 3.29 -2.33 -2.26
CA GLU A 78 2.31 -1.91 -3.27
C GLU A 78 0.96 -1.52 -2.67
N LYS A 79 0.49 -2.17 -1.60
CA LYS A 79 -0.71 -1.74 -0.88
C LYS A 79 -0.55 -0.35 -0.29
N LEU A 80 0.61 -0.07 0.30
CA LEU A 80 0.90 1.25 0.83
C LEU A 80 0.92 2.28 -0.31
N VAL A 81 1.59 1.98 -1.43
CA VAL A 81 1.58 2.81 -2.65
C VAL A 81 0.16 3.16 -3.09
N LEU A 82 -0.67 2.14 -3.32
CA LEU A 82 -2.02 2.31 -3.81
C LEU A 82 -2.87 3.11 -2.83
N SER A 83 -2.68 2.94 -1.52
CA SER A 83 -3.39 3.71 -0.51
C SER A 83 -3.05 5.21 -0.57
N VAL A 84 -1.79 5.55 -0.87
CA VAL A 84 -1.33 6.94 -1.04
C VAL A 84 -1.90 7.54 -2.32
N GLU A 85 -1.76 6.84 -3.45
CA GLU A 85 -2.27 7.30 -4.74
C GLU A 85 -3.79 7.55 -4.69
N GLN A 86 -4.55 6.64 -4.07
CA GLN A 86 -5.98 6.82 -3.86
C GLN A 86 -6.30 8.05 -3.02
N GLU A 87 -5.53 8.32 -1.97
CA GLU A 87 -5.77 9.46 -1.09
C GLU A 87 -5.43 10.79 -1.78
N ILE A 88 -4.37 10.82 -2.60
CA ILE A 88 -4.05 11.95 -3.49
C ILE A 88 -5.24 12.25 -4.41
N LEU A 89 -5.78 11.23 -5.08
CA LEU A 89 -6.95 11.40 -5.96
C LEU A 89 -8.18 11.89 -5.20
N ARG A 90 -8.38 11.42 -3.97
CA ARG A 90 -9.50 11.86 -3.13
C ARG A 90 -9.39 13.33 -2.74
N VAL A 91 -8.18 13.83 -2.49
CA VAL A 91 -7.91 15.25 -2.26
C VAL A 91 -8.24 16.07 -3.50
N HIS A 92 -7.75 15.67 -4.67
CA HIS A 92 -8.04 16.34 -5.95
C HIS A 92 -9.54 16.35 -6.26
N GLY A 93 -10.23 15.23 -6.03
CA GLY A 93 -11.69 15.13 -6.17
C GLY A 93 -12.44 16.07 -5.22
N ARG A 94 -11.96 16.27 -3.98
CA ARG A 94 -12.54 17.23 -3.03
C ARG A 94 -12.32 18.67 -3.49
N ALA A 95 -11.11 19.01 -3.91
CA ALA A 95 -10.77 20.35 -4.40
C ALA A 95 -11.61 20.72 -5.63
N ALA A 96 -11.71 19.83 -6.61
CA ALA A 96 -12.51 20.05 -7.81
C ALA A 96 -14.00 20.28 -7.49
N ARG A 97 -14.56 19.50 -6.56
CA ARG A 97 -15.94 19.69 -6.08
C ARG A 97 -16.15 21.03 -5.37
N ALA A 98 -15.19 21.45 -4.54
CA ALA A 98 -15.25 22.75 -3.88
C ALA A 98 -15.23 23.91 -4.89
N LEU A 99 -14.38 23.83 -5.92
CA LEU A 99 -14.35 24.81 -7.02
C LEU A 99 -15.66 24.84 -7.82
N ALA A 100 -16.33 23.70 -7.94
CA ALA A 100 -17.66 23.58 -8.56
C ALA A 100 -18.83 23.98 -7.63
N ASN A 101 -18.53 24.50 -6.43
CA ASN A 101 -19.52 24.82 -5.39
C ASN A 101 -20.44 23.63 -5.02
N GLN A 102 -19.91 22.41 -5.13
CA GLN A 102 -20.64 21.17 -4.87
C GLN A 102 -20.08 20.49 -3.62
N ALA A 103 -20.86 20.48 -2.54
CA ALA A 103 -20.40 19.87 -1.28
C ALA A 103 -20.36 18.33 -1.32
N LEU A 104 -21.32 17.70 -2.00
CA LEU A 104 -21.50 16.25 -2.04
C LEU A 104 -21.01 15.65 -3.37
N PRO A 105 -20.45 14.43 -3.36
CA PRO A 105 -20.13 13.74 -4.61
C PRO A 105 -21.41 13.36 -5.36
N PHE A 106 -21.40 13.47 -6.68
CA PHE A 106 -22.43 12.85 -7.51
C PHE A 106 -22.14 11.36 -7.59
N SER A 107 -22.80 10.57 -6.75
CA SER A 107 -22.58 9.12 -6.64
C SER A 107 -23.85 8.38 -6.23
N ALA A 108 -23.91 7.09 -6.55
CA ALA A 108 -24.98 6.21 -6.10
C ALA A 108 -25.09 6.20 -4.57
N CYS A 109 -23.97 6.18 -3.85
CA CYS A 109 -23.97 6.22 -2.37
C CYS A 109 -24.63 7.49 -1.82
N THR A 110 -24.45 8.64 -2.47
CA THR A 110 -25.11 9.89 -2.07
C THR A 110 -26.62 9.83 -2.29
N ILE A 111 -27.06 9.20 -3.38
CA ILE A 111 -28.49 9.02 -3.68
C ILE A 111 -29.11 8.04 -2.68
N LEU A 112 -28.50 6.87 -2.48
CA LEU A 112 -29.01 5.85 -1.57
C LEU A 112 -29.06 6.33 -0.12
N LYS A 113 -28.04 7.07 0.34
CA LYS A 113 -28.04 7.69 1.68
C LYS A 113 -29.24 8.63 1.87
N ASP A 114 -29.59 9.38 0.83
CA ASP A 114 -30.74 10.30 0.84
C ASP A 114 -32.09 9.55 0.83
N GLU A 115 -32.12 8.27 0.47
CA GLU A 115 -33.30 7.39 0.48
C GLU A 115 -33.49 6.62 1.81
N GLU A 116 -32.46 6.59 2.67
CA GLU A 116 -32.55 5.92 3.96
C GLU A 116 -33.53 6.61 4.90
N VAL A 117 -34.49 5.84 5.41
CA VAL A 117 -35.58 6.31 6.30
C VAL A 117 -35.06 6.95 7.60
N TYR A 118 -33.83 6.65 8.01
CA TYR A 118 -33.19 7.22 9.20
C TYR A 118 -32.44 8.54 8.93
N ASN A 119 -32.22 8.93 7.67
CA ASN A 119 -31.61 10.21 7.28
C ASN A 119 -32.66 11.30 7.01
N VAL A 120 -33.72 11.35 7.82
CA VAL A 120 -34.66 12.48 7.76
C VAL A 120 -33.92 13.72 8.23
N ILE A 121 -33.66 14.64 7.30
CA ILE A 121 -33.07 15.94 7.64
C ILE A 121 -34.11 16.68 8.47
N THR A 122 -33.83 16.90 9.75
CA THR A 122 -34.73 17.65 10.62
C THR A 122 -34.70 19.13 10.23
N PRO A 123 -35.80 19.89 10.45
CA PRO A 123 -35.87 21.32 10.13
C PRO A 123 -34.72 22.15 10.75
N GLU A 124 -34.24 21.77 11.94
CA GLU A 124 -33.13 22.43 12.63
C GLU A 124 -31.80 22.19 11.91
N GLN A 125 -31.61 20.99 11.35
CA GLN A 125 -30.44 20.66 10.54
C GLN A 125 -30.49 21.40 9.18
N GLU A 126 -31.68 21.65 8.64
CA GLU A 126 -31.88 22.46 7.41
C GLU A 126 -31.54 23.94 7.60
N GLU A 127 -31.94 24.53 8.73
CA GLU A 127 -31.65 25.93 9.06
C GLU A 127 -30.14 26.16 9.24
N LYS A 128 -29.46 25.18 9.85
CA LYS A 128 -28.00 25.17 10.00
C LYS A 128 -27.27 25.06 8.66
N ASP A 129 -27.75 24.20 7.75
CA ASP A 129 -27.18 24.03 6.40
C ASP A 129 -27.43 25.24 5.47
N ARG A 130 -28.56 25.94 5.63
CA ARG A 130 -28.83 27.20 4.90
C ARG A 130 -27.96 28.36 5.38
N ASN A 131 -27.75 28.48 6.69
CA ASN A 131 -26.87 29.50 7.27
C ASN A 131 -25.39 29.25 6.93
N ALA A 132 -24.98 27.99 6.85
CA ALA A 132 -23.62 27.62 6.43
C ALA A 132 -23.31 27.96 4.95
N ARG A 133 -24.31 27.88 4.05
CA ARG A 133 -24.16 28.26 2.63
C ARG A 133 -24.02 29.77 2.39
N SER A 134 -24.41 30.60 3.35
CA SER A 134 -24.67 32.03 3.09
C SER A 134 -23.47 32.97 3.29
N ARG A 135 -22.26 32.48 3.59
CA ARG A 135 -21.07 33.36 3.72
C ARG A 135 -19.81 32.78 3.09
N TYR A 136 -19.91 32.31 1.84
CA TYR A 136 -18.70 32.12 1.04
C TYR A 136 -17.93 33.45 0.98
N ASN A 137 -16.70 33.46 1.48
CA ASN A 137 -15.80 34.60 1.42
C ASN A 137 -14.35 34.09 1.26
N GLY A 138 -13.43 34.97 0.85
CA GLY A 138 -12.04 34.59 0.60
C GLY A 138 -11.32 33.95 1.81
N ARG A 139 -11.70 34.29 3.05
CA ARG A 139 -11.12 33.67 4.25
C ARG A 139 -11.58 32.21 4.42
N LEU A 140 -12.83 31.90 4.08
CA LEU A 140 -13.33 30.53 4.10
C LEU A 140 -12.63 29.66 3.06
N PHE A 141 -12.39 30.22 1.86
CA PHE A 141 -11.60 29.54 0.83
C PHE A 141 -10.15 29.26 1.29
N LEU A 142 -9.48 30.25 1.91
CA LEU A 142 -8.14 30.06 2.48
C LEU A 142 -8.13 29.01 3.60
N SER A 143 -9.15 28.99 4.46
CA SER A 143 -9.30 27.95 5.49
C SER A 143 -9.42 26.55 4.87
N TRP A 144 -10.14 26.41 3.77
CA TRP A 144 -10.26 25.12 3.08
C TRP A 144 -8.97 24.68 2.40
N LEU A 145 -8.18 25.62 1.87
CA LEU A 145 -6.84 25.31 1.36
C LEU A 145 -5.93 24.83 2.49
N GLN A 146 -5.95 25.50 3.64
CA GLN A 146 -5.20 25.08 4.81
C GLN A 146 -5.62 23.68 5.29
N ASP A 147 -6.92 23.38 5.33
CA ASP A 147 -7.42 22.04 5.70
C ASP A 147 -6.94 20.95 4.72
N VAL A 148 -6.74 21.30 3.44
CA VAL A 148 -6.20 20.39 2.43
C VAL A 148 -4.71 20.18 2.66
N ASP A 149 -3.94 21.24 2.89
CA ASP A 149 -2.50 21.19 3.15
C ASP A 149 -2.17 20.47 4.46
N ASP A 150 -2.88 20.77 5.55
CA ASP A 150 -2.72 20.09 6.85
C ASP A 150 -3.02 18.59 6.73
N LYS A 151 -4.04 18.25 5.93
CA LYS A 151 -4.39 16.87 5.67
C LYS A 151 -3.32 16.18 4.83
N TRP A 152 -2.78 16.87 3.85
CA TRP A 152 -1.67 16.38 3.02
C TRP A 152 -0.44 16.10 3.87
N GLU A 153 -0.09 17.00 4.78
CA GLU A 153 1.04 16.82 5.68
C GLU A 153 0.82 15.63 6.64
N LYS A 154 -0.40 15.47 7.18
CA LYS A 154 -0.75 14.28 7.97
C LYS A 154 -0.65 12.98 7.17
N ILE A 155 -1.03 12.99 5.89
CA ILE A 155 -0.90 11.83 5.01
C ILE A 155 0.57 11.51 4.80
N LYS A 156 1.39 12.50 4.43
CA LYS A 156 2.85 12.34 4.27
C LYS A 156 3.48 11.76 5.52
N LEU A 157 3.24 12.35 6.68
CA LEU A 157 3.77 11.87 7.96
C LEU A 157 3.30 10.44 8.27
N ALA A 158 2.01 10.14 8.05
CA ALA A 158 1.49 8.79 8.26
C ALA A 158 2.08 7.77 7.29
N VAL A 159 2.45 8.19 6.07
CA VAL A 159 3.12 7.33 5.08
C VAL A 159 4.54 7.04 5.52
N LEU A 160 5.32 8.07 5.86
CA LEU A 160 6.70 7.92 6.34
C LEU A 160 6.77 7.00 7.56
N LEU A 161 5.89 7.19 8.54
CA LEU A 161 5.83 6.34 9.73
C LEU A 161 5.45 4.89 9.40
N LYS A 162 4.52 4.68 8.46
CA LYS A 162 4.12 3.33 8.04
C LYS A 162 5.21 2.63 7.24
N GLU A 163 5.93 3.38 6.43
CA GLU A 163 7.06 2.91 5.64
C GLU A 163 8.20 2.46 6.55
N GLU A 164 8.64 3.33 7.46
CA GLU A 164 9.70 2.99 8.43
C GLU A 164 9.33 1.78 9.28
N SER A 165 8.09 1.74 9.80
CA SER A 165 7.59 0.60 10.56
C SER A 165 7.52 -0.68 9.72
N MET A 166 7.18 -0.58 8.44
CA MET A 166 7.12 -1.72 7.51
C MET A 166 8.54 -2.24 7.22
N LEU A 167 9.47 -1.36 6.87
CA LEU A 167 10.86 -1.70 6.56
C LEU A 167 11.55 -2.36 7.75
N LEU A 168 11.40 -1.79 8.95
CA LEU A 168 11.94 -2.38 10.17
C LEU A 168 11.42 -3.80 10.39
N ARG A 169 10.11 -4.01 10.18
CA ARG A 169 9.52 -5.35 10.29
C ARG A 169 10.03 -6.29 9.20
N HIS A 170 10.14 -5.83 7.95
CA HIS A 170 10.65 -6.64 6.84
C HIS A 170 12.09 -7.09 7.09
N HIS A 171 12.94 -6.22 7.63
CA HIS A 171 14.29 -6.60 8.07
C HIS A 171 14.25 -7.68 9.15
N ASN A 172 13.48 -7.48 10.22
CA ASN A 172 13.35 -8.46 11.29
C ASN A 172 12.85 -9.82 10.78
N GLU A 173 11.88 -9.82 9.85
CA GLU A 173 11.35 -11.05 9.23
C GLU A 173 12.42 -11.75 8.37
N ALA A 174 13.17 -10.99 7.56
CA ALA A 174 14.25 -11.52 6.72
C ALA A 174 15.39 -12.12 7.55
N GLU A 175 15.84 -11.41 8.60
CA GLU A 175 16.87 -11.87 9.53
C GLU A 175 16.42 -13.11 10.30
N SER A 176 15.18 -13.11 10.80
CA SER A 176 14.61 -14.25 11.53
C SER A 176 14.52 -15.49 10.65
N LEU A 177 14.01 -15.35 9.42
CA LEU A 177 13.94 -16.46 8.47
C LEU A 177 15.33 -16.99 8.14
N HIS A 178 16.29 -16.11 7.86
CA HIS A 178 17.66 -16.48 7.54
C HIS A 178 18.35 -17.20 8.71
N ALA A 179 18.13 -16.77 9.95
CA ALA A 179 18.68 -17.44 11.13
C ALA A 179 18.15 -18.87 11.29
N VAL A 180 16.83 -19.08 11.12
CA VAL A 180 16.21 -20.41 11.14
C VAL A 180 16.76 -21.29 10.02
N GLN A 181 16.82 -20.74 8.80
CA GLN A 181 17.30 -21.50 7.65
C GLN A 181 18.78 -21.88 7.76
N LYS A 182 19.63 -21.03 8.35
CA LYS A 182 21.02 -21.37 8.66
C LYS A 182 21.09 -22.50 9.67
N MET A 183 20.30 -22.45 10.74
CA MET A 183 20.24 -23.51 11.73
C MET A 183 19.82 -24.85 11.11
N ASP A 184 18.75 -24.87 10.31
CA ASP A 184 18.28 -26.08 9.63
C ASP A 184 19.33 -26.64 8.68
N TRP A 185 20.07 -25.76 8.00
CA TRP A 185 21.17 -26.14 7.12
C TRP A 185 22.31 -26.82 7.88
N GLU A 186 22.75 -26.25 9.01
CA GLU A 186 23.75 -26.87 9.87
C GLU A 186 23.32 -28.25 10.36
N TRP A 187 22.05 -28.39 10.73
CA TRP A 187 21.49 -29.65 11.19
C TRP A 187 21.48 -30.69 10.07
N LYS A 188 21.09 -30.31 8.85
CA LYS A 188 21.11 -31.22 7.70
C LYS A 188 22.52 -31.68 7.34
N LEU A 189 23.52 -30.80 7.43
CA LEU A 189 24.92 -31.18 7.22
C LEU A 189 25.38 -32.24 8.22
N LYS A 190 25.00 -32.10 9.50
CA LYS A 190 25.32 -33.08 10.55
C LYS A 190 24.59 -34.40 10.35
N GLU A 191 23.31 -34.36 10.00
CA GLU A 191 22.50 -35.55 9.70
C GLU A 191 23.11 -36.40 8.58
N LEU A 192 23.64 -35.75 7.54
CA LEU A 192 24.26 -36.40 6.39
C LEU A 192 25.73 -36.81 6.62
N GLY A 193 26.28 -36.57 7.82
CA GLY A 193 27.69 -36.85 8.13
C GLY A 193 28.69 -35.97 7.36
N LEU A 194 28.23 -34.85 6.77
CA LEU A 194 29.07 -33.89 6.04
C LEU A 194 29.80 -32.93 7.00
N CYS A 195 29.45 -32.94 8.28
CA CYS A 195 30.12 -32.18 9.33
C CYS A 195 30.08 -32.97 10.65
N GLU A 196 31.16 -32.95 11.42
CA GLU A 196 31.18 -33.56 12.76
C GLU A 196 30.18 -32.87 13.69
N ALA A 197 29.49 -33.64 14.54
CA ALA A 197 28.43 -33.13 15.41
C ALA A 197 28.85 -31.96 16.33
N LYS A 198 30.14 -31.91 16.70
CA LYS A 198 30.74 -30.87 17.57
C LYS A 198 31.20 -29.62 16.83
N ASN A 199 31.32 -29.66 15.50
CA ASN A 199 31.81 -28.53 14.72
C ASN A 199 30.65 -27.61 14.28
N LYS A 200 30.95 -26.31 14.18
CA LYS A 200 30.09 -25.33 13.50
C LYS A 200 30.61 -25.18 12.08
N PRO A 201 29.91 -25.70 11.05
CA PRO A 201 30.37 -25.58 9.68
C PRO A 201 30.30 -24.12 9.23
N VAL A 202 31.28 -23.68 8.44
CA VAL A 202 31.21 -22.39 7.74
C VAL A 202 30.24 -22.58 6.57
N ILE A 203 29.09 -21.93 6.62
CA ILE A 203 28.06 -22.00 5.59
C ILE A 203 28.33 -20.91 4.55
N ASP A 204 28.49 -21.31 3.29
CA ASP A 204 28.53 -20.37 2.16
C ASP A 204 27.23 -19.56 2.09
N GLU A 205 27.34 -18.26 1.86
CA GLU A 205 26.20 -17.35 1.74
C GLU A 205 25.26 -17.73 0.59
N HIS A 206 25.79 -18.36 -0.47
CA HIS A 206 24.99 -18.86 -1.59
C HIS A 206 24.20 -20.14 -1.26
N HIS A 207 24.57 -20.84 -0.18
CA HIS A 207 23.82 -22.02 0.28
C HIS A 207 22.57 -21.63 1.08
N VAL A 208 22.65 -20.53 1.83
CA VAL A 208 21.52 -20.00 2.61
C VAL A 208 21.45 -18.48 2.40
N PRO A 209 20.94 -18.01 1.25
CA PRO A 209 20.91 -16.60 0.94
C PRO A 209 19.89 -15.85 1.80
N MET A 210 20.24 -14.63 2.23
CA MET A 210 19.32 -13.74 2.93
C MET A 210 18.33 -13.11 1.94
N VAL A 211 17.10 -12.89 2.39
CA VAL A 211 16.12 -12.09 1.62
C VAL A 211 16.55 -10.62 1.69
N HIS A 212 16.82 -10.03 0.52
CA HIS A 212 17.11 -8.60 0.42
C HIS A 212 15.84 -7.77 0.67
N VAL A 213 15.93 -6.82 1.60
CA VAL A 213 14.91 -5.81 1.86
C VAL A 213 15.41 -4.51 1.23
N SER A 214 14.61 -3.94 0.33
CA SER A 214 14.97 -2.72 -0.41
C SER A 214 14.46 -1.50 0.33
N ASP A 215 15.37 -0.59 0.68
CA ASP A 215 15.04 0.69 1.32
C ASP A 215 14.46 1.70 0.32
N ASP A 216 14.67 1.49 -0.98
CA ASP A 216 14.20 2.39 -2.03
C ASP A 216 12.66 2.36 -2.16
N PHE A 217 12.00 3.25 -1.45
CA PHE A 217 10.59 3.59 -1.62
C PHE A 217 10.50 4.76 -2.62
N ASP A 218 10.48 4.46 -3.92
CA ASP A 218 10.24 5.43 -5.01
C ASP A 218 8.77 5.92 -5.00
N LEU A 219 8.29 6.40 -3.86
CA LEU A 219 6.86 6.46 -3.57
C LEU A 219 6.24 7.85 -3.60
N LEU A 220 6.98 8.86 -4.01
CA LEU A 220 6.42 10.19 -4.20
C LEU A 220 6.99 10.82 -5.47
N PRO A 221 6.14 11.28 -6.41
CA PRO A 221 6.61 12.29 -7.35
C PRO A 221 7.05 13.51 -6.55
N ALA A 222 8.27 13.98 -6.81
CA ALA A 222 8.77 15.28 -6.35
C ALA A 222 7.87 16.43 -6.84
#